data_AF-A0A9E6DUB2-F1
#
_entry.id   AF-A0A9E6DUB2-F1
#
_cell.length_a   1.000
_cell.length_b   1.000
_cell.length_c   1.000
_cell.angle_alpha   90.00
_cell.angle_beta   90.00
_cell.angle_gamma   90.00
#
_symmetry.space_group_name_H-M   'P 1'
#
loop_
_entity.id
_entity.type
_entity.pdbx_description
1 polymer ?
#
loop_
_entity_poly.entity_id
_entity_poly.type
_entity_poly.pdbx_seq_one_letter_code
_entity_poly.pdbx_strand_id
1 'polypeptide(L)'
;MSLSELLVIVIVAILLLKPEDLPKIFAKLKQIRQFISNTKKEILTHVDSNLEDAKELKEEANQMNYYLEKIIKIEGDYTGEYSVTSLKNHYTKLVKKELLSEKEEMSK
;
A
#
# COMPACT_ATOMS: atom_id res chain seq x y z
N MET A 1 32.43 30.91 -8.16
CA MET A 1 31.60 32.09 -8.47
C MET A 1 31.35 32.87 -7.20
N SER A 2 31.63 34.17 -7.21
CA SER A 2 31.42 35.08 -6.07
C SER A 2 29.96 35.55 -6.01
N LEU A 3 29.45 35.88 -4.82
CA LEU A 3 28.14 36.52 -4.65
C LEU A 3 28.00 37.79 -5.52
N SER A 4 29.09 38.51 -5.72
CA SER A 4 29.16 39.70 -6.57
C SER A 4 28.90 39.37 -8.05
N GLU A 5 29.41 38.25 -8.54
CA GLU A 5 29.19 37.80 -9.93
C GLU A 5 27.73 37.38 -10.13
N LEU A 6 27.14 36.67 -9.17
CA LEU A 6 25.73 36.29 -9.20
C LEU A 6 24.82 37.54 -9.26
N LEU A 7 25.16 38.57 -8.48
CA LEU A 7 24.41 39.82 -8.43
C LEU A 7 24.49 40.58 -9.76
N VAL A 8 25.68 40.65 -10.36
CA VAL A 8 25.86 41.24 -11.70
C VAL A 8 25.04 40.50 -12.75
N ILE A 9 25.03 39.16 -12.73
CA ILE A 9 24.23 38.34 -13.64
C ILE A 9 22.73 38.64 -13.48
N VAL A 10 22.24 38.76 -12.24
CA VAL A 10 20.83 39.08 -11.97
C VAL A 10 20.46 40.47 -12.49
N ILE A 11 21.32 41.47 -12.30
CA ILE A 11 21.08 42.83 -12.81
C ILE A 11 21.04 42.85 -14.34
N VAL A 12 22.00 42.20 -15.00
CA VAL A 12 22.04 42.11 -16.47
C VAL A 12 20.81 41.37 -17.00
N ALA A 13 20.39 40.29 -16.34
CA ALA A 13 19.18 39.57 -16.70
C ALA A 13 17.91 40.44 -16.56
N ILE A 14 17.78 41.21 -15.48
CA ILE A 14 16.64 42.12 -15.28
C ILE A 14 16.64 43.25 -16.32
N LEU A 15 17.81 43.78 -16.70
CA LEU A 15 17.93 44.80 -17.76
C LEU A 15 17.57 44.28 -19.16
N LEU A 16 17.87 43.01 -19.44
CA LEU A 16 17.53 42.36 -20.71
C LEU A 16 16.05 41.97 -20.78
N LEU A 17 15.42 41.71 -19.62
CA LEU A 17 14.00 41.37 -19.53
C LEU A 17 13.16 42.64 -19.60
N LYS A 18 12.14 42.63 -20.46
CA LYS A 18 11.13 43.68 -20.41
C LYS A 18 10.32 43.51 -19.12
N PRO A 19 9.87 44.61 -18.47
CA PRO A 19 9.02 44.52 -17.28
C PRO A 19 7.72 43.75 -17.55
N GLU A 20 7.27 43.70 -18.80
CA GLU A 20 6.11 42.92 -19.27
C GLU A 20 6.33 41.39 -19.27
N ASP A 21 7.58 40.92 -19.30
CA ASP A 21 7.91 39.50 -19.37
C ASP A 21 8.00 38.84 -18.00
N LEU A 22 8.34 39.61 -16.95
CA LEU A 22 8.37 39.15 -15.57
C LEU A 22 7.06 38.46 -15.12
N PRO A 23 5.86 39.06 -15.25
CA PRO A 23 4.62 38.41 -14.85
C PRO A 23 4.34 37.12 -15.63
N LYS A 24 4.72 37.05 -16.92
CA LYS A 24 4.56 35.84 -17.75
C LYS A 24 5.46 34.71 -17.25
N ILE A 25 6.71 35.02 -16.89
CA ILE A 25 7.67 34.05 -16.32
C ILE A 25 7.16 33.52 -14.98
N PHE A 26 6.65 34.40 -14.10
CA PHE A 26 6.05 33.97 -12.83
C PHE A 26 4.82 33.08 -13.04
N ALA A 27 3.95 33.40 -14.01
CA ALA A 27 2.81 32.57 -14.35
C ALA A 27 3.24 31.17 -14.84
N LYS A 28 4.27 31.09 -15.70
CA LYS A 28 4.84 29.82 -16.15
C LYS A 28 5.48 29.02 -15.02
N LEU A 29 6.23 29.67 -14.13
CA LEU A 29 6.79 29.03 -12.93
C LEU A 29 5.69 28.46 -12.02
N LYS A 30 4.59 29.19 -11.85
CA LYS A 30 3.43 28.71 -11.09
C LYS A 30 2.80 27.48 -11.75
N GLN A 31 2.64 27.48 -13.07
CA GLN A 31 2.13 26.34 -13.83
C GLN A 31 3.05 25.11 -13.68
N ILE A 32 4.36 25.29 -13.77
CA ILE A 32 5.35 24.21 -13.59
C ILE A 32 5.26 23.64 -12.17
N ARG A 33 5.20 24.51 -11.14
CA ARG A 33 5.03 24.05 -9.75
C ARG A 33 3.73 23.27 -9.56
N GLN A 34 2.64 23.75 -10.15
CA GLN A 34 1.35 23.09 -10.06
C GLN A 34 1.35 21.75 -10.78
N PHE A 35 1.99 21.65 -11.95
CA PHE A 35 2.18 20.39 -12.66
C PHE A 35 2.97 19.39 -11.81
N ILE A 36 4.13 19.78 -11.27
CA ILE A 36 4.95 18.92 -10.39
C ILE A 36 4.15 18.47 -9.16
N SER A 37 3.40 19.38 -8.53
CA SER A 37 2.57 19.07 -7.37
C SER A 37 1.48 18.04 -7.70
N ASN A 38 0.82 18.21 -8.83
CA ASN A 38 -0.24 17.32 -9.28
C ASN A 38 0.31 15.94 -9.65
N THR A 39 1.39 15.88 -10.45
CA THR A 39 2.04 14.62 -10.82
C THR A 39 2.57 13.88 -9.59
N LYS A 40 3.17 14.59 -8.62
CA LYS A 40 3.64 13.98 -7.38
C LYS A 40 2.47 13.37 -6.58
N LYS A 41 1.34 14.08 -6.50
CA LYS A 41 0.15 13.60 -5.80
C LYS A 41 -0.42 12.36 -6.48
N GLU A 42 -0.54 12.38 -7.80
CA GLU A 42 -1.05 11.25 -8.59
C GLU A 42 -0.16 10.00 -8.42
N ILE A 43 1.16 10.15 -8.52
CA ILE A 43 2.10 9.05 -8.30
C ILE A 43 2.02 8.51 -6.87
N LEU A 44 2.02 9.38 -5.86
CA LEU A 44 1.93 8.94 -4.45
C LEU A 44 0.63 8.19 -4.18
N THR A 45 -0.50 8.66 -4.70
CA THR A 45 -1.79 7.98 -4.52
C THR A 45 -1.79 6.59 -5.13
N HIS A 46 -1.22 6.41 -6.33
CA HIS A 46 -1.11 5.09 -6.95
C HIS A 46 -0.12 4.16 -6.26
N VAL A 47 0.97 4.70 -5.71
CA VAL A 47 1.95 3.89 -4.96
C VAL A 47 1.38 3.45 -3.62
N ASP A 48 0.73 4.35 -2.88
CA ASP A 48 0.13 4.03 -1.59
C ASP A 48 -0.99 3.00 -1.74
N SER A 49 -1.87 3.12 -2.75
CA SER A 49 -2.95 2.14 -2.98
C SER A 49 -2.39 0.74 -3.26
N ASN A 50 -1.40 0.63 -4.16
CA ASN A 50 -0.77 -0.65 -4.48
C ASN A 50 -0.08 -1.29 -3.26
N LEU A 51 0.42 -0.46 -2.34
CA LEU A 51 1.12 -0.91 -1.14
C LEU A 51 0.13 -1.36 -0.05
N GLU A 52 -1.06 -0.76 0.01
CA GLU A 52 -2.18 -1.24 0.82
C GLU A 52 -2.73 -2.57 0.28
N ASP A 53 -2.98 -2.68 -1.03
CA ASP A 53 -3.44 -3.92 -1.67
C ASP A 53 -2.45 -5.07 -1.42
N ALA A 54 -1.14 -4.79 -1.55
CA ALA A 54 -0.10 -5.79 -1.28
C ALA A 54 -0.05 -6.23 0.19
N LYS A 55 -0.37 -5.33 1.14
CA LYS A 55 -0.46 -5.67 2.56
C LYS A 55 -1.68 -6.53 2.84
N GLU A 56 -2.83 -6.20 2.26
CA GLU A 56 -4.07 -6.98 2.41
C GLU A 56 -3.89 -8.41 1.89
N LEU A 57 -3.34 -8.58 0.69
CA LEU A 57 -3.03 -9.89 0.12
C LEU A 57 -2.06 -10.70 0.99
N LYS A 58 -1.06 -10.04 1.58
CA LYS A 58 -0.11 -10.69 2.49
C LYS A 58 -0.78 -11.13 3.79
N GLU A 59 -1.68 -10.31 4.33
CA GLU A 59 -2.44 -10.65 5.54
C GLU A 59 -3.39 -11.82 5.29
N GLU A 60 -4.09 -11.81 4.15
CA GLU A 60 -4.96 -12.91 3.73
C GLU A 60 -4.18 -14.22 3.58
N ALA A 61 -3.02 -14.18 2.91
CA ALA A 61 -2.13 -15.34 2.77
C ALA A 61 -1.66 -15.87 4.14
N ASN A 62 -1.31 -14.99 5.08
CA ASN A 62 -0.93 -15.40 6.43
C ASN A 62 -2.08 -16.08 7.18
N GLN A 63 -3.30 -15.53 7.07
CA GLN A 63 -4.48 -16.14 7.69
C GLN A 63 -4.79 -17.51 7.09
N MET A 64 -4.70 -17.66 5.77
CA MET A 64 -4.87 -18.96 5.11
C MET A 64 -3.84 -19.98 5.61
N ASN A 65 -2.55 -19.61 5.62
CA ASN A 65 -1.48 -20.48 6.10
C ASN A 65 -1.70 -20.93 7.55
N TYR A 66 -2.13 -20.01 8.41
CA TYR A 66 -2.44 -20.32 9.80
C TYR A 66 -3.55 -21.37 9.97
N TYR A 67 -4.67 -21.23 9.27
CA TYR A 67 -5.76 -22.20 9.37
C TYR A 67 -5.40 -23.53 8.71
N LEU A 68 -4.72 -23.49 7.56
CA LEU A 68 -4.28 -24.68 6.85
C LEU A 68 -3.34 -25.53 7.72
N GLU A 69 -2.36 -24.90 8.38
CA GLU A 69 -1.44 -25.60 9.29
C GLU A 69 -2.20 -26.29 10.44
N LYS A 70 -3.25 -25.63 10.97
CA LYS A 70 -4.08 -26.21 12.02
C LYS A 70 -4.94 -27.38 11.55
N ILE A 71 -5.52 -27.27 10.36
CA ILE A 71 -6.31 -28.36 9.77
C ILE A 71 -5.41 -29.57 9.52
N ILE A 72 -4.25 -29.36 8.89
CA ILE A 72 -3.28 -30.42 8.61
C ILE A 72 -2.81 -31.10 9.90
N LYS A 73 -2.65 -30.38 11.01
CA LYS A 73 -2.32 -30.99 12.31
C LYS A 73 -3.40 -31.93 12.83
N ILE A 74 -4.67 -31.73 12.45
CA ILE A 74 -5.81 -32.54 12.90
C ILE A 74 -6.07 -33.69 11.92
N GLU A 75 -6.16 -33.41 10.62
CA GLU A 75 -6.58 -34.38 9.59
C GLU A 75 -5.43 -34.97 8.77
N GLY A 76 -4.23 -34.38 8.83
CA GLY A 76 -3.05 -34.80 8.05
C GLY A 76 -2.98 -34.18 6.65
N ASP A 77 -4.11 -33.87 6.03
CA ASP A 77 -4.20 -33.20 4.73
C ASP A 77 -5.42 -32.27 4.63
N TYR A 78 -5.47 -31.48 3.55
CA TYR A 78 -6.64 -30.66 3.20
C TYR A 78 -6.76 -30.57 1.68
N THR A 79 -7.91 -30.97 1.15
CA THR A 79 -8.20 -30.99 -0.31
C THR A 79 -9.37 -30.06 -0.69
N GLY A 80 -9.81 -29.22 0.23
CA GLY A 80 -10.93 -28.29 0.02
C GLY A 80 -10.51 -26.97 -0.66
N GLU A 81 -11.42 -26.00 -0.63
CA GLU A 81 -11.18 -24.68 -1.21
C GLU A 81 -10.20 -23.84 -0.39
N TYR A 82 -9.21 -23.27 -1.06
CA TYR A 82 -8.21 -22.39 -0.47
C TYR A 82 -8.72 -20.95 -0.43
N SER A 83 -9.61 -20.68 0.53
CA SER A 83 -10.00 -19.33 0.94
C SER A 83 -9.99 -19.21 2.46
N VAL A 84 -9.75 -18.02 3.01
CA VAL A 84 -9.77 -17.79 4.46
C VAL A 84 -11.09 -18.27 5.09
N THR A 85 -12.22 -17.96 4.44
CA THR A 85 -13.54 -18.33 4.91
C THR A 85 -13.75 -19.84 4.91
N SER A 86 -13.39 -20.52 3.82
CA SER A 86 -13.53 -21.97 3.69
C SER A 86 -12.66 -22.71 4.72
N LEU A 87 -11.39 -22.29 4.86
CA LEU A 87 -10.45 -22.86 5.84
C LEU A 87 -10.92 -22.62 7.28
N LYS A 88 -11.32 -21.40 7.63
CA LYS A 88 -11.82 -21.07 8.96
C LYS A 88 -13.07 -21.88 9.34
N ASN A 89 -14.01 -22.00 8.41
CA ASN A 89 -15.23 -22.78 8.62
C ASN A 89 -14.93 -24.27 8.78
N HIS A 90 -14.01 -24.81 7.98
CA HIS A 90 -13.58 -26.20 8.09
C HIS A 90 -12.92 -26.48 9.43
N TYR A 91 -11.94 -25.66 9.81
CA TYR A 91 -11.28 -25.76 11.12
C TYR A 91 -12.26 -25.68 12.29
N THR A 92 -13.23 -24.76 12.24
CA THR A 92 -14.25 -24.62 13.30
C THR A 92 -15.11 -25.88 13.43
N LYS A 93 -15.47 -26.52 12.31
CA LYS A 93 -16.22 -27.79 12.32
C LYS A 93 -15.38 -28.90 12.96
N LEU A 94 -14.09 -28.96 12.67
CA LEU A 94 -13.19 -29.97 13.23
C LEU A 94 -13.07 -29.86 14.76
N VAL A 95 -12.78 -28.66 15.26
CA VAL A 95 -12.69 -28.40 16.70
C VAL A 95 -14.01 -28.74 17.40
N LYS A 96 -15.15 -28.38 16.79
CA LYS A 96 -16.46 -28.71 17.37
C LYS A 96 -16.68 -30.23 17.44
N LYS A 97 -16.24 -30.98 16.43
CA LYS A 97 -16.34 -32.45 16.40
C LYS A 97 -15.47 -33.08 17.48
N GLU A 98 -14.24 -32.62 17.64
CA GLU A 98 -13.28 -33.10 18.64
C GLU A 98 -13.77 -32.87 20.08
N LEU A 99 -14.31 -31.68 20.36
CA LEU A 99 -14.91 -31.36 21.66
C LEU A 99 -16.16 -32.18 21.98
N LEU A 100 -16.92 -32.60 20.96
CA LEU A 100 -18.09 -33.47 21.14
C LEU A 100 -17.65 -34.91 21.42
N SER A 101 -16.62 -35.42 20.74
CA SER A 101 -16.07 -36.76 21.02
C SER A 101 -15.47 -36.87 22.42
N GLU A 102 -14.72 -35.87 22.90
CA GLU A 102 -14.15 -35.91 24.26
C GLU A 102 -15.23 -35.93 25.36
N LYS A 103 -16.35 -35.23 25.14
CA LYS A 103 -17.48 -35.24 26.10
C LYS A 103 -18.21 -36.57 26.16
N GLU A 104 -18.31 -37.28 25.03
CA GLU A 104 -18.93 -38.61 24.99
C GLU A 104 -18.03 -39.68 25.64
N GLU A 105 -16.70 -39.53 25.56
CA GLU A 105 -15.74 -40.41 26.24
C GLU A 105 -15.72 -40.22 27.76
N MET A 106 -15.88 -39.00 28.27
CA MET A 106 -15.94 -38.73 29.72
C MET A 106 -17.29 -39.10 30.39
N SER A 107 -18.32 -39.40 29.61
CA SER A 107 -19.65 -39.76 30.13
C SER A 107 -19.94 -41.28 30.12
N LYS A 108 -18.97 -42.09 29.71
CA LYS A 108 -18.99 -43.57 29.77
C LYS A 108 -18.16 -44.07 30.94
#